data_AF-A0A6I5YTB9-F1
#
_entry.id   AF-A0A6I5YTB9-F1
#
_cell.length_a   1.000
_cell.length_b   1.000
_cell.length_c   1.000
_cell.angle_alpha   90.00
_cell.angle_beta   90.00
_cell.angle_gamma   90.00
#
_symmetry.space_group_name_H-M   'P 1'
#
loop_
_entity.id
_entity.type
_entity.pdbx_description
1 polymer ?
#
loop_
_entity_poly.entity_id
_entity_poly.type
_entity_poly.pdbx_seq_one_letter_code
_entity_poly.pdbx_strand_id
1 'polypeptide(L)'
;MEAGPPTYRDEKRRQYRERRAAYAATNLRWLELQHCQLTAAGQHALAKLKLIHPKWNDSWADDADDSHDGRGGWVREISDPGDLDLLPLDQVIDTALARTKRPMRELASYHPFRGLVEEHPYKALAALRAAYRKGAFPQELWSDLFSKWPENTTPRLQCLLGRSFIKLSPAQAITLRFDAPRWLEKQLPALYTHSRTNALAIFDGFLQHFLSSPPDATDSGIGTTTIAGVEQQQSEVSVSKAINSPIGALAQALWELTPKKAKRHGSLNRNLASRFERLAAAPGHGGGHAVAVLTQHMGWIDYCFHDWAEAFLLPMFSRPSLPNGLMARLNATPCRALGNSSRRRCSRS
;
A
#
# COMPACT_ATOMS: atom_id res chain seq x y z
N MET A 1 -30.90 -9.41 37.03
CA MET A 1 -30.30 -10.42 36.14
C MET A 1 -31.31 -11.09 35.19
N GLU A 2 -32.61 -11.15 35.51
CA GLU A 2 -33.65 -11.71 34.61
C GLU A 2 -34.10 -10.79 33.44
N ALA A 3 -33.53 -9.60 33.32
CA ALA A 3 -33.97 -8.61 32.34
C ALA A 3 -33.58 -8.98 30.89
N GLY A 4 -32.45 -9.67 30.70
CA GLY A 4 -31.89 -10.01 29.39
C GLY A 4 -31.70 -8.78 28.47
N PRO A 5 -31.28 -8.99 27.21
CA PRO A 5 -31.05 -7.89 26.26
C PRO A 5 -32.35 -7.21 25.81
N PRO A 6 -32.30 -5.95 25.32
CA PRO A 6 -33.45 -5.27 24.73
C PRO A 6 -33.92 -5.95 23.43
N THR A 7 -35.17 -5.68 23.04
CA THR A 7 -35.77 -6.16 21.78
C THR A 7 -35.07 -5.53 20.57
N TYR A 8 -34.86 -6.31 19.50
CA TYR A 8 -34.47 -5.71 18.21
C TYR A 8 -35.68 -5.15 17.46
N ARG A 9 -35.44 -4.21 16.53
CA ARG A 9 -36.46 -3.43 15.82
C ARG A 9 -37.52 -4.28 15.11
N ASP A 10 -37.13 -5.45 14.60
CA ASP A 10 -37.99 -6.35 13.80
C ASP A 10 -38.15 -7.76 14.42
N GLU A 11 -37.82 -7.93 15.70
CA GLU A 11 -37.86 -9.23 16.36
C GLU A 11 -39.28 -9.62 16.78
N LYS A 12 -39.73 -10.82 16.40
CA LYS A 12 -41.06 -11.32 16.82
C LYS A 12 -41.08 -11.55 18.33
N ARG A 13 -42.21 -11.26 18.97
CA ARG A 13 -42.39 -11.38 20.43
C ARG A 13 -42.00 -12.76 21.00
N ARG A 14 -42.25 -13.84 20.27
CA ARG A 14 -41.85 -15.20 20.65
C ARG A 14 -40.32 -15.38 20.61
N GLN A 15 -39.68 -14.94 19.54
CA GLN A 15 -38.22 -14.99 19.38
C GLN A 15 -37.52 -14.17 20.46
N TYR A 16 -38.05 -12.97 20.76
CA TYR A 16 -37.54 -12.15 21.85
C TYR A 16 -37.62 -12.87 23.21
N ARG A 17 -38.75 -13.51 23.52
CA ARG A 17 -38.90 -14.27 24.76
C ARG A 17 -37.90 -15.43 24.86
N GLU A 18 -37.72 -16.18 23.77
CA GLU A 18 -36.76 -17.28 23.70
C GLU A 18 -35.31 -16.78 23.87
N ARG A 19 -34.90 -15.73 23.15
CA ARG A 19 -33.57 -15.14 23.25
C ARG A 19 -33.29 -14.54 24.63
N ARG A 20 -34.24 -13.78 25.17
CA ARG A 20 -34.13 -13.19 26.52
C ARG A 20 -33.97 -14.27 27.58
N ALA A 21 -34.74 -15.35 27.48
CA ALA A 21 -34.66 -16.46 28.41
C ALA A 21 -33.31 -17.20 28.33
N ALA A 22 -32.83 -17.47 27.10
CA ALA A 22 -31.52 -18.06 26.89
C ALA A 22 -30.40 -17.21 27.48
N TYR A 23 -30.39 -15.90 27.23
CA TYR A 23 -29.35 -15.00 27.76
C TYR A 23 -29.35 -14.94 29.30
N ALA A 24 -30.53 -14.88 29.92
CA ALA A 24 -30.65 -14.89 31.37
C ALA A 24 -30.24 -16.25 31.98
N ALA A 25 -30.58 -17.37 31.31
CA ALA A 25 -30.15 -18.71 31.71
C ALA A 25 -28.63 -18.89 31.58
N THR A 26 -28.01 -18.37 30.51
CA THR A 26 -26.56 -18.38 30.29
C THR A 26 -25.83 -17.69 31.44
N ASN A 27 -26.25 -16.50 31.83
CA ASN A 27 -25.61 -15.77 32.93
C ASN A 27 -25.77 -16.47 34.29
N LEU A 28 -26.98 -16.95 34.61
CA LEU A 28 -27.22 -17.65 35.87
C LEU A 28 -26.47 -19.00 35.93
N ARG A 29 -26.39 -19.71 34.80
CA ARG A 29 -25.65 -20.97 34.72
C ARG A 29 -24.15 -20.75 34.82
N TRP A 30 -23.61 -19.70 34.19
CA TRP A 30 -22.20 -19.34 34.34
C TRP A 30 -21.86 -19.04 35.80
N LEU A 31 -22.72 -18.33 36.54
CA LEU A 31 -22.52 -18.13 37.98
C LEU A 31 -22.44 -19.45 38.76
N GLU A 32 -23.29 -20.44 38.47
CA GLU A 32 -23.16 -21.78 39.07
C GLU A 32 -21.84 -22.46 38.71
N LEU A 33 -21.40 -22.35 37.44
CA LEU A 33 -20.13 -22.94 36.96
C LEU A 33 -18.91 -22.29 37.62
N GLN A 34 -18.97 -20.99 37.92
CA GLN A 34 -17.95 -20.25 38.68
C GLN A 34 -18.07 -20.42 40.20
N HIS A 35 -18.78 -21.45 40.66
CA HIS A 35 -18.98 -21.78 42.08
C HIS A 35 -19.67 -20.68 42.91
N CYS A 36 -20.39 -19.75 42.27
CA CYS A 36 -21.23 -18.79 42.98
C CYS A 36 -22.53 -19.47 43.43
N GLN A 37 -22.81 -19.41 44.74
CA GLN A 37 -24.05 -20.00 45.27
C GLN A 37 -25.27 -19.17 44.84
N LEU A 38 -26.07 -19.73 43.92
CA LEU A 38 -27.39 -19.20 43.64
C LEU A 38 -28.33 -19.42 44.82
N THR A 39 -29.16 -18.43 45.11
CA THR A 39 -30.27 -18.59 46.06
C THR A 39 -31.28 -19.60 45.52
N ALA A 40 -32.13 -20.17 46.39
CA ALA A 40 -33.20 -21.09 45.97
C ALA A 40 -34.12 -20.47 44.89
N ALA A 41 -34.38 -19.15 44.98
CA ALA A 41 -35.11 -18.42 43.96
C ALA A 41 -34.34 -18.36 42.62
N GLY A 42 -33.03 -18.17 42.65
CA GLY A 42 -32.16 -18.17 41.47
C GLY A 42 -32.06 -19.52 40.78
N GLN A 43 -31.96 -20.61 41.54
CA GLN A 43 -31.96 -21.99 41.02
C GLN A 43 -33.30 -22.33 40.35
N HIS A 44 -34.41 -21.95 41.00
CA HIS A 44 -35.75 -22.14 40.44
C HIS A 44 -35.97 -21.30 39.16
N ALA A 45 -35.49 -20.05 39.15
CA ALA A 45 -35.54 -19.18 37.97
C ALA A 45 -34.72 -19.77 36.81
N LEU A 46 -33.51 -20.27 37.08
CA LEU A 46 -32.67 -20.93 36.08
C LEU A 46 -33.38 -22.14 35.46
N ALA A 47 -33.93 -23.04 36.28
CA ALA A 47 -34.65 -24.22 35.79
C ALA A 47 -35.83 -23.83 34.87
N LYS A 48 -36.59 -22.79 35.26
CA LYS A 48 -37.70 -22.27 34.45
C LYS A 48 -37.23 -21.65 33.12
N LEU A 49 -36.14 -20.89 33.14
CA LEU A 49 -35.59 -20.23 31.95
C LEU A 49 -35.06 -21.24 30.93
N LYS A 50 -34.40 -22.32 31.37
CA LYS A 50 -33.93 -23.41 30.49
C LYS A 50 -35.06 -24.07 29.70
N LEU A 51 -36.25 -24.20 30.30
CA LEU A 51 -37.43 -24.81 29.65
C LEU A 51 -38.06 -23.92 28.57
N ILE A 52 -37.84 -22.61 28.61
CA ILE A 52 -38.41 -21.67 27.63
C ILE A 52 -37.70 -21.79 26.27
N HIS A 53 -36.40 -22.13 26.27
CA HIS A 53 -35.62 -22.30 25.04
C HIS A 53 -35.49 -23.78 24.69
N PRO A 54 -36.23 -24.31 23.70
CA PRO A 54 -36.33 -25.75 23.44
C PRO A 54 -35.02 -26.42 22.99
N LYS A 55 -34.01 -25.63 22.61
CA LYS A 55 -32.66 -26.10 22.24
C LYS A 55 -31.58 -25.72 23.26
N TRP A 56 -31.98 -25.37 24.48
CA TRP A 56 -31.04 -24.97 25.53
C TRP A 56 -29.94 -26.04 25.71
N ASN A 57 -28.69 -25.58 25.81
CA ASN A 57 -27.54 -26.41 26.14
C ASN A 57 -26.70 -25.69 27.21
N ASP A 58 -26.31 -26.42 28.26
CA ASP A 58 -25.50 -25.87 29.34
C ASP A 58 -24.12 -25.37 28.87
N SER A 59 -23.57 -25.91 27.78
CA SER A 59 -22.31 -25.43 27.20
C SER A 59 -22.39 -24.01 26.65
N TRP A 60 -23.60 -23.44 26.50
CA TRP A 60 -23.76 -22.03 26.11
C TRP A 60 -23.38 -21.06 27.24
N ALA A 61 -23.15 -21.58 28.44
CA ALA A 61 -22.70 -20.82 29.59
C ALA A 61 -21.19 -20.86 29.79
N ASP A 62 -20.43 -21.64 29.01
CA ASP A 62 -18.98 -21.82 29.22
C ASP A 62 -18.20 -20.51 29.04
N ASP A 63 -18.58 -19.70 28.05
CA ASP A 63 -17.95 -18.41 27.72
C ASP A 63 -18.92 -17.23 27.94
N ALA A 64 -19.81 -17.31 28.94
CA ALA A 64 -20.82 -16.25 29.17
C ALA A 64 -20.23 -14.90 29.60
N ASP A 65 -19.01 -14.89 30.12
CA ASP A 65 -18.24 -13.70 30.49
C ASP A 65 -17.42 -13.12 29.33
N ASP A 66 -17.39 -13.78 28.18
CA ASP A 66 -16.76 -13.20 27.00
C ASP A 66 -17.49 -11.91 26.60
N SER A 67 -16.77 -10.80 26.72
CA SER A 67 -17.21 -9.52 26.17
C SER A 67 -17.39 -9.68 24.67
N HIS A 68 -18.64 -9.62 24.23
CA HIS A 68 -19.05 -9.53 22.83
C HIS A 68 -18.81 -8.11 22.26
N ASP A 69 -18.14 -7.24 23.02
CA ASP A 69 -17.76 -5.93 22.52
C ASP A 69 -16.73 -6.11 21.41
N GLY A 70 -16.86 -5.28 20.37
CA GLY A 70 -15.89 -5.25 19.29
C GLY A 70 -14.50 -4.91 19.85
N ARG A 71 -13.59 -5.88 19.85
CA ARG A 71 -12.19 -5.64 20.20
C ARG A 71 -11.50 -4.98 19.01
N GLY A 72 -11.36 -3.67 19.07
CA GLY A 72 -10.51 -2.89 18.15
C GLY A 72 -9.10 -2.74 18.70
N GLY A 73 -8.11 -2.74 17.81
CA GLY A 73 -6.73 -2.38 18.19
C GLY A 73 -5.75 -2.56 17.04
N TRP A 74 -4.51 -2.10 17.25
CA TRP A 74 -3.45 -2.17 16.26
C TRP A 74 -2.80 -3.55 16.26
N VAL A 75 -2.74 -4.20 15.10
CA VAL A 75 -2.02 -5.46 14.94
C VAL A 75 -0.52 -5.18 15.04
N ARG A 76 0.13 -5.78 16.03
CA ARG A 76 1.59 -5.72 16.21
C ARG A 76 2.26 -6.65 15.20
N GLU A 77 3.14 -6.12 14.36
CA GLU A 77 4.02 -6.95 13.55
C GLU A 77 5.19 -7.46 14.40
N ILE A 78 5.41 -8.78 14.41
CA ILE A 78 6.52 -9.43 15.11
C ILE A 78 7.43 -10.06 14.05
N SER A 79 8.62 -9.53 13.89
CA SER A 79 9.56 -9.91 12.83
C SER A 79 10.78 -10.71 13.29
N ASP A 80 10.84 -11.14 14.55
CA ASP A 80 11.98 -11.92 15.10
C ASP A 80 12.34 -13.12 14.18
N PRO A 81 13.56 -13.16 13.59
CA PRO A 81 13.97 -14.24 12.71
C PRO A 81 14.21 -15.56 13.46
N GLY A 82 14.40 -15.54 14.78
CA GLY A 82 14.80 -16.71 15.56
C GLY A 82 16.10 -17.31 15.02
N ASP A 83 16.08 -18.60 14.69
CA ASP A 83 17.22 -19.37 14.16
C ASP A 83 17.24 -19.49 12.62
N LEU A 84 16.40 -18.72 11.90
CA LEU A 84 16.35 -18.80 10.43
C LEU A 84 17.71 -18.51 9.76
N ASP A 85 18.55 -17.71 10.41
CA ASP A 85 19.90 -17.37 9.95
C ASP A 85 20.90 -18.53 10.10
N LEU A 86 20.59 -19.55 10.90
CA LEU A 86 21.41 -20.74 11.10
C LEU A 86 21.01 -21.90 10.18
N LEU A 87 19.76 -21.91 9.68
CA LEU A 87 19.25 -23.00 8.86
C LEU A 87 19.94 -23.10 7.48
N PRO A 88 20.07 -24.31 6.90
CA PRO A 88 20.44 -24.49 5.49
C PRO A 88 19.49 -23.74 4.55
N LEU A 89 20.01 -23.21 3.43
CA LEU A 89 19.23 -22.37 2.49
C LEU A 89 17.94 -23.02 1.97
N ASP A 90 17.94 -24.34 1.84
CA ASP A 90 16.80 -25.12 1.37
C ASP A 90 15.71 -25.35 2.42
N GLN A 91 15.99 -25.08 3.71
CA GLN A 91 15.03 -25.19 4.81
C GLN A 91 14.46 -23.84 5.26
N VAL A 92 15.15 -22.73 4.94
CA VAL A 92 14.76 -21.37 5.36
C VAL A 92 13.34 -21.02 4.92
N ILE A 93 13.00 -21.28 3.66
CA ILE A 93 11.71 -20.87 3.07
C ILE A 93 10.54 -21.60 3.72
N ASP A 94 10.60 -22.93 3.77
CA ASP A 94 9.53 -23.74 4.34
C ASP A 94 9.34 -23.45 5.84
N THR A 95 10.44 -23.25 6.56
CA THR A 95 10.41 -22.91 7.99
C THR A 95 9.84 -21.51 8.22
N ALA A 96 10.22 -20.53 7.39
CA ALA A 96 9.68 -19.17 7.46
C ALA A 96 8.17 -19.13 7.19
N LEU A 97 7.70 -19.88 6.18
CA LEU A 97 6.26 -20.01 5.89
C LEU A 97 5.52 -20.68 7.05
N ALA A 98 6.04 -21.79 7.59
CA ALA A 98 5.41 -22.50 8.71
C ALA A 98 5.32 -21.66 10.00
N ARG A 99 6.24 -20.71 10.18
CA ARG A 99 6.27 -19.79 11.33
C ARG A 99 5.53 -18.48 11.09
N THR A 100 5.11 -18.20 9.85
CA THR A 100 4.27 -17.04 9.54
C THR A 100 2.85 -17.29 10.05
N LYS A 101 2.36 -16.44 10.96
CA LYS A 101 1.08 -16.66 11.65
C LYS A 101 0.32 -15.35 11.85
N ARG A 102 -1.01 -15.44 11.70
CA ARG A 102 -1.96 -14.36 12.01
C ARG A 102 -3.04 -14.89 12.97
N PRO A 103 -2.72 -15.07 14.26
CA PRO A 103 -3.68 -15.56 15.24
C PRO A 103 -4.93 -14.67 15.33
N MET A 104 -6.11 -15.25 15.09
CA MET A 104 -7.37 -14.50 14.98
C MET A 104 -7.80 -13.79 16.28
N ARG A 105 -7.34 -14.27 17.44
CA ARG A 105 -7.67 -13.72 18.77
C ARG A 105 -6.59 -12.80 19.33
N GLU A 106 -5.49 -12.61 18.60
CA GLU A 106 -4.39 -11.75 19.00
C GLU A 106 -4.25 -10.60 18.02
N LEU A 107 -3.99 -9.41 18.53
CA LEU A 107 -3.59 -8.27 17.70
C LEU A 107 -2.09 -8.40 17.35
N ALA A 108 -1.70 -9.52 16.75
CA ALA A 108 -0.32 -9.83 16.38
C ALA A 108 -0.23 -10.55 15.03
N SER A 109 0.79 -10.20 14.24
CA SER A 109 1.13 -10.86 12.97
C SER A 109 2.62 -11.21 12.96
N TYR A 110 2.92 -12.50 12.89
CA TYR A 110 4.29 -13.03 12.94
C TYR A 110 4.83 -13.19 11.52
N HIS A 111 5.96 -12.54 11.25
CA HIS A 111 6.64 -12.51 9.95
C HIS A 111 8.17 -12.66 10.14
N PRO A 112 8.66 -13.84 10.56
CA PRO A 112 10.07 -14.04 10.90
C PRO A 112 11.01 -13.87 9.70
N PHE A 113 10.51 -14.09 8.47
CA PHE A 113 11.30 -13.83 7.27
C PHE A 113 11.68 -12.35 7.13
N ARG A 114 10.82 -11.42 7.59
CA ARG A 114 11.12 -9.98 7.54
C ARG A 114 12.34 -9.64 8.39
N GLY A 115 12.46 -10.18 9.59
CA GLY A 115 13.67 -9.99 10.39
C GLY A 115 14.89 -10.60 9.74
N LEU A 116 14.76 -11.75 9.06
CA LEU A 116 15.87 -12.33 8.31
C LEU A 116 16.31 -11.42 7.15
N VAL A 117 15.37 -10.75 6.48
CA VAL A 117 15.68 -9.77 5.43
C VAL A 117 16.42 -8.57 6.02
N GLU A 118 15.97 -8.08 7.18
CA GLU A 118 16.53 -6.91 7.85
C GLU A 118 17.95 -7.17 8.39
N GLU A 119 18.16 -8.31 9.05
CA GLU A 119 19.41 -8.66 9.73
C GLU A 119 20.41 -9.37 8.80
N HIS A 120 19.92 -10.26 7.92
CA HIS A 120 20.74 -11.12 7.06
C HIS A 120 20.26 -11.12 5.59
N PRO A 121 20.22 -9.95 4.91
CA PRO A 121 19.60 -9.79 3.58
C PRO A 121 20.21 -10.70 2.50
N TYR A 122 21.51 -10.98 2.58
CA TYR A 122 22.15 -11.94 1.66
C TYR A 122 21.59 -13.35 1.80
N LYS A 123 21.38 -13.81 3.04
CA LYS A 123 20.85 -15.15 3.32
C LYS A 123 19.39 -15.26 2.88
N ALA A 124 18.56 -14.26 3.19
CA ALA A 124 17.18 -14.19 2.72
C ALA A 124 17.09 -14.26 1.18
N LEU A 125 17.87 -13.44 0.47
CA LEU A 125 17.91 -13.46 -1.00
C LEU A 125 18.46 -14.78 -1.55
N ALA A 126 19.50 -15.34 -0.93
CA ALA A 126 20.08 -16.61 -1.35
C ALA A 126 19.09 -17.77 -1.21
N ALA A 127 18.33 -17.81 -0.12
CA ALA A 127 17.28 -18.81 0.11
C ALA A 127 16.17 -18.71 -0.95
N LEU A 128 15.65 -17.50 -1.22
CA LEU A 128 14.64 -17.29 -2.25
C LEU A 128 15.13 -17.65 -3.66
N ARG A 129 16.38 -17.31 -4.00
CA ARG A 129 16.99 -17.72 -5.27
C ARG A 129 17.22 -19.23 -5.36
N ALA A 130 17.47 -19.91 -4.25
CA ALA A 130 17.58 -21.37 -4.22
C ALA A 130 16.22 -22.04 -4.46
N ALA A 131 15.17 -21.57 -3.78
CA ALA A 131 13.80 -22.02 -4.00
C ALA A 131 13.33 -21.75 -5.43
N TYR A 132 13.62 -20.56 -5.98
CA TYR A 132 13.27 -20.19 -7.35
C TYR A 132 13.89 -21.11 -8.40
N ARG A 133 15.16 -21.51 -8.22
CA ARG A 133 15.82 -22.49 -9.10
C ARG A 133 15.15 -23.88 -9.06
N LYS A 134 14.48 -24.22 -7.96
CA LYS A 134 13.69 -25.45 -7.82
C LYS A 134 12.24 -25.29 -8.32
N GLY A 135 11.89 -24.14 -8.90
CA GLY A 135 10.55 -23.85 -9.43
C GLY A 135 9.56 -23.25 -8.43
N ALA A 136 9.98 -22.98 -7.19
CA ALA A 136 9.10 -22.39 -6.17
C ALA A 136 9.14 -20.86 -6.20
N PHE A 137 7.96 -20.22 -6.13
CA PHE A 137 7.82 -18.77 -6.02
C PHE A 137 6.89 -18.41 -4.84
N PRO A 138 7.41 -18.38 -3.60
CA PRO A 138 6.65 -17.94 -2.45
C PRO A 138 6.45 -16.41 -2.50
N GLN A 139 5.38 -15.97 -3.16
CA GLN A 139 5.11 -14.55 -3.46
C GLN A 139 5.22 -13.65 -2.23
N GLU A 140 4.63 -14.05 -1.10
CA GLU A 140 4.64 -13.26 0.14
C GLU A 140 6.05 -12.99 0.65
N LEU A 141 6.94 -13.98 0.57
CA LEU A 141 8.34 -13.81 0.99
C LEU A 141 9.14 -12.94 0.02
N TRP A 142 8.83 -12.98 -1.28
CA TRP A 142 9.41 -12.04 -2.24
C TRP A 142 8.94 -10.60 -1.99
N SER A 143 7.66 -10.41 -1.65
CA SER A 143 7.13 -9.09 -1.24
C SER A 143 7.81 -8.60 0.05
N ASP A 144 7.97 -9.47 1.06
CA ASP A 144 8.72 -9.16 2.28
C ASP A 144 10.17 -8.80 1.99
N LEU A 145 10.83 -9.50 1.05
CA LEU A 145 12.21 -9.21 0.64
C LEU A 145 12.37 -7.79 0.09
N PHE A 146 11.48 -7.34 -0.79
CA PHE A 146 11.55 -5.99 -1.37
C PHE A 146 11.13 -4.91 -0.36
N SER A 147 10.07 -5.17 0.41
CA SER A 147 9.49 -4.19 1.32
C SER A 147 10.35 -3.92 2.57
N LYS A 148 11.08 -4.92 3.06
CA LYS A 148 11.93 -4.83 4.27
C LYS A 148 13.43 -4.80 4.00
N TRP A 149 13.83 -4.62 2.74
CA TRP A 149 15.23 -4.58 2.36
C TRP A 149 16.00 -3.45 3.06
N PRO A 150 17.16 -3.70 3.70
CA PRO A 150 17.92 -2.65 4.37
C PRO A 150 18.54 -1.64 3.39
N GLU A 151 18.42 -0.35 3.73
CA GLU A 151 18.92 0.75 2.90
C GLU A 151 20.47 0.79 2.82
N ASN A 152 21.17 0.29 3.83
CA ASN A 152 22.62 0.30 3.96
C ASN A 152 23.33 -0.95 3.38
N THR A 153 22.64 -1.73 2.53
CA THR A 153 23.25 -2.88 1.85
C THR A 153 24.29 -2.45 0.82
N THR A 154 25.28 -3.31 0.54
CA THR A 154 26.31 -3.00 -0.46
C THR A 154 25.71 -2.89 -1.88
N PRO A 155 26.23 -2.03 -2.78
CA PRO A 155 25.74 -1.92 -4.15
C PRO A 155 25.76 -3.23 -4.94
N ARG A 156 26.71 -4.13 -4.63
CA ARG A 156 26.77 -5.48 -5.22
C ARG A 156 25.56 -6.32 -4.81
N LEU A 157 25.15 -6.25 -3.55
CA LEU A 157 23.99 -6.99 -3.06
C LEU A 157 22.67 -6.41 -3.59
N GLN A 158 22.55 -5.08 -3.65
CA GLN A 158 21.43 -4.40 -4.31
C GLN A 158 21.32 -4.80 -5.80
N CYS A 159 22.46 -4.82 -6.52
CA CYS A 159 22.49 -5.31 -7.90
C CYS A 159 22.04 -6.76 -8.01
N LEU A 160 22.39 -7.62 -7.04
CA LEU A 160 21.98 -9.01 -7.02
C LEU A 160 20.46 -9.14 -6.86
N LEU A 161 19.85 -8.36 -5.97
CA LEU A 161 18.40 -8.32 -5.82
C LEU A 161 17.71 -7.81 -7.09
N GLY A 162 18.16 -6.67 -7.64
CA GLY A 162 17.61 -6.12 -8.88
C GLY A 162 17.71 -7.11 -10.06
N ARG A 163 18.85 -7.78 -10.24
CA ARG A 163 19.01 -8.82 -11.27
C ARG A 163 18.19 -10.07 -11.00
N SER A 164 17.79 -10.32 -9.76
CA SER A 164 16.89 -11.43 -9.42
C SER A 164 15.46 -11.12 -9.87
N PHE A 165 14.99 -9.89 -9.67
CA PHE A 165 13.69 -9.42 -10.17
C PHE A 165 13.56 -9.54 -11.69
N ILE A 166 14.59 -9.12 -12.43
CA ILE A 166 14.60 -9.14 -13.90
C ILE A 166 14.44 -10.58 -14.45
N LYS A 167 14.82 -11.59 -13.68
CA LYS A 167 14.71 -13.02 -14.06
C LYS A 167 13.35 -13.64 -13.73
N LEU A 168 12.47 -12.94 -13.04
CA LEU A 168 11.12 -13.41 -12.78
C LEU A 168 10.31 -13.48 -14.09
N SER A 169 9.32 -14.34 -14.16
CA SER A 169 8.35 -14.30 -15.26
C SER A 169 7.51 -13.02 -15.18
N PRO A 170 6.91 -12.54 -16.27
CA PRO A 170 6.03 -11.37 -16.24
C PRO A 170 4.92 -11.50 -15.21
N ALA A 171 4.26 -12.67 -15.14
CA ALA A 171 3.22 -12.94 -14.16
C ALA A 171 3.72 -12.79 -12.71
N GLN A 172 4.89 -13.33 -12.40
CA GLN A 172 5.50 -13.21 -11.06
C GLN A 172 5.90 -11.76 -10.76
N ALA A 173 6.48 -11.04 -11.71
CA ALA A 173 6.85 -9.64 -11.53
C ALA A 173 5.63 -8.74 -11.25
N ILE A 174 4.50 -8.99 -11.93
CA ILE A 174 3.23 -8.26 -11.69
C ILE A 174 2.74 -8.45 -10.24
N THR A 175 2.90 -9.63 -9.65
CA THR A 175 2.49 -9.86 -8.25
C THR A 175 3.27 -9.00 -7.25
N LEU A 176 4.43 -8.48 -7.64
CA LEU A 176 5.32 -7.64 -6.83
C LEU A 176 5.28 -6.17 -7.27
N ARG A 177 4.25 -5.76 -8.03
CA ARG A 177 4.16 -4.43 -8.68
C ARG A 177 4.21 -3.24 -7.72
N PHE A 178 3.95 -3.42 -6.44
CA PHE A 178 4.02 -2.32 -5.47
C PHE A 178 5.34 -2.30 -4.71
N ASP A 179 5.82 -3.46 -4.25
CA ASP A 179 7.02 -3.53 -3.43
C ASP A 179 8.30 -3.36 -4.24
N ALA A 180 8.40 -4.00 -5.41
CA ALA A 180 9.64 -4.00 -6.18
C ALA A 180 9.95 -2.63 -6.83
N PRO A 181 9.00 -1.91 -7.46
CA PRO A 181 9.25 -0.54 -7.94
C PRO A 181 9.58 0.44 -6.82
N ARG A 182 8.92 0.34 -5.67
CA ARG A 182 9.21 1.20 -4.49
C ARG A 182 10.57 0.89 -3.86
N TRP A 183 11.00 -0.37 -3.88
CA TRP A 183 12.37 -0.71 -3.55
C TRP A 183 13.34 -0.05 -4.52
N LEU A 184 13.11 -0.16 -5.84
CA LEU A 184 14.00 0.40 -6.85
C LEU A 184 14.07 1.92 -6.74
N GLU A 185 12.96 2.60 -6.47
CA GLU A 185 12.90 4.04 -6.18
C GLU A 185 13.94 4.47 -5.13
N LYS A 186 14.00 3.75 -4.00
CA LYS A 186 14.95 4.03 -2.93
C LYS A 186 16.39 3.69 -3.28
N GLN A 187 16.62 2.59 -4.01
CA GLN A 187 17.96 2.05 -4.23
C GLN A 187 18.65 2.58 -5.51
N LEU A 188 17.89 3.06 -6.49
CA LEU A 188 18.42 3.46 -7.80
C LEU A 188 19.50 4.55 -7.73
N PRO A 189 19.42 5.59 -6.88
CA PRO A 189 20.48 6.59 -6.76
C PRO A 189 21.82 6.02 -6.32
N ALA A 190 21.81 5.10 -5.33
CA ALA A 190 23.02 4.44 -4.83
C ALA A 190 23.61 3.51 -5.92
N LEU A 191 22.77 2.73 -6.59
CA LEU A 191 23.15 1.89 -7.72
C LEU A 191 23.78 2.72 -8.85
N TYR A 192 23.17 3.85 -9.19
CA TYR A 192 23.62 4.72 -10.28
C TYR A 192 24.96 5.39 -9.98
N THR A 193 25.18 5.78 -8.72
CA THR A 193 26.46 6.31 -8.24
C THR A 193 27.56 5.25 -8.36
N HIS A 194 27.27 4.00 -8.02
CA HIS A 194 28.22 2.90 -8.12
C HIS A 194 28.52 2.51 -9.58
N SER A 195 27.48 2.38 -10.41
CA SER A 195 27.61 2.00 -11.82
C SER A 195 26.38 2.43 -12.62
N ARG A 196 26.50 3.55 -13.34
CA ARG A 196 25.43 4.11 -14.18
C ARG A 196 24.85 3.09 -15.16
N THR A 197 25.72 2.37 -15.86
CA THR A 197 25.30 1.36 -16.85
C THR A 197 24.50 0.23 -16.21
N ASN A 198 24.97 -0.32 -15.08
CA ASN A 198 24.25 -1.39 -14.39
C ASN A 198 22.93 -0.92 -13.81
N ALA A 199 22.90 0.27 -13.20
CA ALA A 199 21.69 0.85 -12.63
C ALA A 199 20.60 1.07 -13.68
N LEU A 200 20.96 1.65 -14.82
CA LEU A 200 20.02 1.87 -15.93
C LEU A 200 19.57 0.56 -16.58
N ALA A 201 20.45 -0.45 -16.70
CA ALA A 201 20.05 -1.77 -17.17
C ALA A 201 19.09 -2.48 -16.20
N ILE A 202 19.28 -2.30 -14.88
CA ILE A 202 18.34 -2.81 -13.88
C ILE A 202 17.00 -2.10 -14.01
N PHE A 203 17.01 -0.77 -14.12
CA PHE A 203 15.81 0.02 -14.34
C PHE A 203 15.03 -0.45 -15.58
N ASP A 204 15.72 -0.64 -16.71
CA ASP A 204 15.10 -1.11 -17.95
C ASP A 204 14.47 -2.49 -17.80
N GLY A 205 15.14 -3.40 -17.08
CA GLY A 205 14.62 -4.74 -16.81
C GLY A 205 13.39 -4.74 -15.90
N PHE A 206 13.31 -3.80 -14.95
CA PHE A 206 12.09 -3.60 -14.16
C PHE A 206 10.95 -3.09 -15.03
N LEU A 207 11.22 -2.02 -15.80
CA LEU A 207 10.23 -1.39 -16.66
C LEU A 207 9.67 -2.37 -17.71
N GLN A 208 10.52 -3.24 -18.26
CA GLN A 208 10.12 -4.19 -19.31
C GLN A 208 8.98 -5.12 -18.89
N HIS A 209 8.96 -5.55 -17.62
CA HIS A 209 7.88 -6.39 -17.09
C HIS A 209 6.54 -5.66 -17.21
N PHE A 210 6.47 -4.39 -16.84
CA PHE A 210 5.24 -3.60 -16.88
C PHE A 210 4.84 -3.16 -18.29
N LEU A 211 5.80 -2.84 -19.17
CA LEU A 211 5.49 -2.46 -20.55
C LEU A 211 4.85 -3.60 -21.35
N SER A 212 5.16 -4.85 -21.00
CA SER A 212 4.65 -6.04 -21.68
C SER A 212 3.42 -6.64 -20.99
N SER A 213 2.92 -5.99 -19.93
CA SER A 213 1.85 -6.51 -19.09
C SER A 213 0.46 -6.01 -19.52
N PRO A 214 -0.62 -6.69 -19.10
CA PRO A 214 -1.97 -6.17 -19.21
C PRO A 214 -2.12 -4.77 -18.60
N PRO A 215 -3.05 -3.92 -19.10
CA PRO A 215 -3.23 -2.54 -18.62
C PRO A 215 -3.37 -2.39 -17.10
N ASP A 216 -4.11 -3.27 -16.45
CA ASP A 216 -4.40 -3.28 -15.00
C ASP A 216 -3.17 -3.57 -14.13
N ALA A 217 -2.12 -4.17 -14.70
CA ALA A 217 -0.85 -4.37 -14.00
C ALA A 217 -0.15 -3.06 -13.63
N THR A 218 -0.54 -1.94 -14.26
CA THR A 218 0.03 -0.61 -14.02
C THR A 218 -0.82 0.28 -13.12
N ASP A 219 -1.97 -0.23 -12.68
CA ASP A 219 -2.92 0.53 -11.86
C ASP A 219 -2.35 0.87 -10.49
N SER A 220 -2.94 1.89 -9.88
CA SER A 220 -2.62 2.29 -8.52
C SER A 220 -3.11 1.26 -7.51
N GLY A 221 -2.39 1.14 -6.39
CA GLY A 221 -2.89 0.42 -5.22
C GLY A 221 -4.06 1.11 -4.52
N ILE A 222 -4.33 2.38 -4.86
CA ILE A 222 -5.50 3.12 -4.37
C ILE A 222 -6.73 2.72 -5.19
N GLY A 223 -7.65 2.02 -4.54
CA GLY A 223 -8.97 1.70 -5.10
C GLY A 223 -9.91 2.91 -5.18
N THR A 224 -11.19 2.63 -5.41
CA THR A 224 -12.25 3.63 -5.46
C THR A 224 -12.42 4.29 -4.09
N THR A 225 -12.34 5.62 -4.03
CA THR A 225 -12.56 6.35 -2.77
C THR A 225 -14.06 6.54 -2.56
N THR A 226 -14.58 6.07 -1.43
CA THR A 226 -15.99 6.28 -1.05
C THR A 226 -16.09 7.30 0.07
N ILE A 227 -16.97 8.29 -0.06
CA ILE A 227 -17.34 9.20 1.03
C ILE A 227 -18.80 8.92 1.39
N ALA A 228 -19.05 8.57 2.65
CA ALA A 228 -20.38 8.17 3.14
C ALA A 228 -21.06 7.06 2.31
N GLY A 229 -20.28 6.09 1.82
CA GLY A 229 -20.77 4.99 0.99
C GLY A 229 -21.02 5.34 -0.48
N VAL A 230 -20.78 6.58 -0.90
CA VAL A 230 -20.88 7.01 -2.30
C VAL A 230 -19.49 7.08 -2.92
N GLU A 231 -19.30 6.32 -3.99
CA GLU A 231 -18.09 6.34 -4.80
C GLU A 231 -17.85 7.75 -5.37
N GLN A 232 -16.66 8.28 -5.10
CA GLN A 232 -16.23 9.56 -5.63
C GLN A 232 -15.60 9.33 -7.01
N GLN A 233 -16.12 10.03 -8.03
CA GLN A 233 -15.43 10.06 -9.32
C GLN A 233 -14.13 10.85 -9.19
N GLN A 234 -13.01 10.14 -9.13
CA GLN A 234 -11.67 10.72 -9.16
C GLN A 234 -10.96 10.31 -10.44
N SER A 235 -10.03 11.14 -10.89
CA SER A 235 -9.17 10.77 -12.02
C SER A 235 -8.28 9.60 -11.64
N GLU A 236 -8.31 8.55 -12.46
CA GLU A 236 -7.41 7.39 -12.33
C GLU A 236 -5.93 7.77 -12.47
N VAL A 237 -5.63 8.90 -13.13
CA VAL A 237 -4.27 9.41 -13.37
C VAL A 237 -3.92 10.61 -12.48
N SER A 238 -4.48 10.67 -11.27
CA SER A 238 -4.14 11.71 -10.30
C SER A 238 -2.75 11.50 -9.68
N VAL A 239 -2.16 12.56 -9.15
CA VAL A 239 -0.87 12.50 -8.43
C VAL A 239 -0.89 11.48 -7.29
N SER A 240 -1.97 11.43 -6.50
CA SER A 240 -2.10 10.50 -5.38
C SER A 240 -2.10 9.03 -5.85
N LYS A 241 -2.80 8.74 -6.95
CA LYS A 241 -2.79 7.41 -7.57
C LYS A 241 -1.44 7.08 -8.19
N ALA A 242 -0.79 8.07 -8.83
CA ALA A 242 0.50 7.91 -9.47
C ALA A 242 1.61 7.51 -8.49
N ILE A 243 1.77 8.21 -7.36
CA ILE A 243 2.80 7.88 -6.34
C ILE A 243 2.56 6.51 -5.67
N ASN A 244 1.36 5.93 -5.84
CA ASN A 244 0.98 4.60 -5.35
C ASN A 244 0.85 3.56 -6.47
N SER A 245 1.40 3.85 -7.65
CA SER A 245 1.44 2.93 -8.79
C SER A 245 2.87 2.44 -9.08
N PRO A 246 3.04 1.25 -9.69
CA PRO A 246 4.35 0.77 -10.14
C PRO A 246 5.08 1.77 -11.03
N ILE A 247 4.38 2.31 -12.04
CA ILE A 247 4.99 3.20 -13.03
C ILE A 247 5.33 4.56 -12.43
N GLY A 248 4.50 5.09 -11.54
CA GLY A 248 4.82 6.33 -10.83
C GLY A 248 6.04 6.18 -9.92
N ALA A 249 6.18 5.07 -9.20
CA ALA A 249 7.38 4.78 -8.42
C ALA A 249 8.64 4.70 -9.30
N LEU A 250 8.57 4.08 -10.48
CA LEU A 250 9.68 4.07 -11.43
C LEU A 250 9.98 5.46 -12.01
N ALA A 251 8.95 6.27 -12.28
CA ALA A 251 9.15 7.65 -12.73
C ALA A 251 9.86 8.48 -11.65
N GLN A 252 9.49 8.31 -10.38
CA GLN A 252 10.12 8.95 -9.23
C GLN A 252 11.57 8.48 -9.04
N ALA A 253 11.83 7.17 -9.19
CA ALA A 253 13.17 6.60 -9.19
C ALA A 253 14.08 7.27 -10.23
N LEU A 254 13.60 7.37 -11.47
CA LEU A 254 14.35 7.95 -12.58
C LEU A 254 14.55 9.46 -12.40
N TRP A 255 13.56 10.14 -11.81
CA TRP A 255 13.63 11.56 -11.49
C TRP A 255 14.78 11.89 -10.54
N GLU A 256 15.04 11.07 -9.52
CA GLU A 256 16.15 11.28 -8.59
C GLU A 256 17.53 11.22 -9.27
N LEU A 257 17.63 10.65 -10.48
CA LEU A 257 18.86 10.66 -11.27
C LEU A 257 19.06 11.95 -12.07
N THR A 258 18.04 12.81 -12.15
CA THR A 258 18.13 14.08 -12.85
C THR A 258 19.01 15.08 -12.08
N PRO A 259 19.77 15.94 -12.77
CA PRO A 259 20.62 16.92 -12.09
C PRO A 259 19.79 17.89 -11.24
N LYS A 260 20.09 17.97 -9.94
CA LYS A 260 19.53 18.98 -9.01
C LYS A 260 20.04 20.41 -9.31
N LYS A 261 21.04 20.53 -10.18
CA LYS A 261 21.55 21.79 -10.70
C LYS A 261 21.77 21.62 -12.20
N ALA A 262 21.13 22.45 -13.00
CA ALA A 262 21.34 22.50 -14.44
C ALA A 262 21.38 23.96 -14.91
N LYS A 263 22.01 24.20 -16.06
CA LYS A 263 21.91 25.50 -16.74
C LYS A 263 20.48 25.69 -17.21
N ARG A 264 20.01 26.94 -17.18
CA ARG A 264 18.72 27.30 -17.78
C ARG A 264 18.73 26.90 -19.27
N HIS A 265 17.66 26.27 -19.75
CA HIS A 265 17.56 25.75 -21.12
C HIS A 265 18.72 24.80 -21.51
N GLY A 266 19.19 23.97 -20.57
CA GLY A 266 20.07 22.86 -20.87
C GLY A 266 19.33 21.69 -21.52
N SER A 267 20.06 20.66 -21.94
CA SER A 267 19.45 19.44 -22.49
C SER A 267 19.34 18.36 -21.42
N LEU A 268 18.18 17.71 -21.35
CA LEU A 268 18.04 16.49 -20.56
C LEU A 268 18.93 15.40 -21.18
N ASN A 269 19.63 14.64 -20.34
CA ASN A 269 20.44 13.52 -20.80
C ASN A 269 19.56 12.56 -21.62
N ARG A 270 19.94 12.27 -22.86
CA ARG A 270 19.15 11.42 -23.78
C ARG A 270 18.84 10.03 -23.19
N ASN A 271 19.71 9.47 -22.35
CA ASN A 271 19.45 8.20 -21.68
C ASN A 271 18.31 8.30 -20.64
N LEU A 272 18.16 9.45 -19.98
CA LEU A 272 17.05 9.67 -19.04
C LEU A 272 15.78 10.04 -19.80
N ALA A 273 15.89 10.94 -20.79
CA ALA A 273 14.77 11.36 -21.64
C ALA A 273 14.02 10.17 -22.26
N SER A 274 14.75 9.26 -22.93
CA SER A 274 14.15 8.09 -23.58
C SER A 274 13.47 7.13 -22.60
N ARG A 275 13.89 7.11 -21.33
CA ARG A 275 13.27 6.28 -20.29
C ARG A 275 12.01 6.93 -19.72
N PHE A 276 11.97 8.26 -19.58
CA PHE A 276 10.72 8.96 -19.28
C PHE A 276 9.69 8.79 -20.41
N GLU A 277 10.14 8.86 -21.66
CA GLU A 277 9.31 8.58 -22.83
C GLU A 277 8.73 7.16 -22.80
N ARG A 278 9.54 6.15 -22.48
CA ARG A 278 9.07 4.76 -22.30
C ARG A 278 8.11 4.61 -21.13
N LEU A 279 8.33 5.30 -20.01
CA LEU A 279 7.40 5.28 -18.88
C LEU A 279 6.04 5.88 -19.25
N ALA A 280 6.02 6.98 -20.00
CA ALA A 280 4.78 7.60 -20.46
C ALA A 280 4.02 6.75 -21.50
N ALA A 281 4.71 5.82 -22.15
CA ALA A 281 4.12 4.84 -23.06
C ALA A 281 3.63 3.56 -22.36
N ALA A 282 3.71 3.46 -21.04
CA ALA A 282 3.23 2.29 -20.31
C ALA A 282 1.71 2.08 -20.50
N PRO A 283 1.24 0.82 -20.59
CA PRO A 283 -0.16 0.52 -20.87
C PRO A 283 -1.08 0.96 -19.72
N GLY A 284 -2.39 0.98 -19.97
CA GLY A 284 -3.40 1.35 -18.97
C GLY A 284 -3.22 2.78 -18.45
N HIS A 285 -3.35 2.95 -17.14
CA HIS A 285 -3.12 4.24 -16.49
C HIS A 285 -1.63 4.54 -16.25
N GLY A 286 -0.73 3.57 -16.47
CA GLY A 286 0.70 3.68 -16.21
C GLY A 286 1.34 4.90 -16.88
N GLY A 287 1.08 5.11 -18.17
CA GLY A 287 1.60 6.28 -18.88
C GLY A 287 1.17 7.61 -18.25
N GLY A 288 -0.12 7.72 -17.88
CA GLY A 288 -0.65 8.88 -17.17
C GLY A 288 -0.04 9.07 -15.77
N HIS A 289 0.23 7.97 -15.04
CA HIS A 289 0.93 8.03 -13.76
C HIS A 289 2.36 8.59 -13.90
N ALA A 290 3.11 8.18 -14.93
CA ALA A 290 4.45 8.73 -15.19
C ALA A 290 4.39 10.24 -15.45
N VAL A 291 3.45 10.68 -16.30
CA VAL A 291 3.25 12.09 -16.62
C VAL A 291 2.82 12.88 -15.38
N ALA A 292 1.93 12.34 -14.55
CA ALA A 292 1.50 12.98 -13.31
C ALA A 292 2.68 13.24 -12.35
N VAL A 293 3.59 12.28 -12.19
CA VAL A 293 4.82 12.46 -11.40
C VAL A 293 5.71 13.55 -11.99
N LEU A 294 5.96 13.52 -13.30
CA LEU A 294 6.77 14.56 -13.97
C LEU A 294 6.17 15.96 -13.85
N THR A 295 4.83 16.06 -13.86
CA THR A 295 4.11 17.33 -13.73
C THR A 295 4.38 17.99 -12.38
N GLN A 296 4.61 17.22 -11.31
CA GLN A 296 4.99 17.77 -10.00
C GLN A 296 6.31 18.53 -10.05
N HIS A 297 7.13 18.26 -11.06
CA HIS A 297 8.42 18.90 -11.28
C HIS A 297 8.43 19.84 -12.49
N MET A 298 7.26 20.13 -13.08
CA MET A 298 7.16 20.86 -14.36
C MET A 298 7.89 22.20 -14.34
N GLY A 299 7.80 22.98 -13.26
CA GLY A 299 8.49 24.26 -13.17
C GLY A 299 10.03 24.12 -13.28
N TRP A 300 10.60 23.08 -12.69
CA TRP A 300 12.04 22.79 -12.83
C TRP A 300 12.37 22.23 -14.21
N ILE A 301 11.52 21.33 -14.73
CA ILE A 301 11.70 20.74 -16.05
C ILE A 301 11.67 21.81 -17.14
N ASP A 302 10.70 22.71 -17.12
CA ASP A 302 10.59 23.81 -18.09
C ASP A 302 11.80 24.75 -17.99
N TYR A 303 12.20 25.12 -16.76
CA TYR A 303 13.35 25.99 -16.55
C TYR A 303 14.67 25.38 -17.05
N CYS A 304 14.91 24.10 -16.79
CA CYS A 304 16.17 23.43 -17.08
C CYS A 304 16.20 22.74 -18.44
N PHE A 305 15.08 22.21 -18.92
CA PHE A 305 14.97 21.30 -20.07
C PHE A 305 13.82 21.69 -21.00
N HIS A 306 13.59 23.00 -21.16
CA HIS A 306 12.51 23.59 -21.95
C HIS A 306 12.23 22.86 -23.27
N ASP A 307 13.23 22.70 -24.13
CA ASP A 307 13.07 22.08 -25.46
C ASP A 307 12.51 20.65 -25.37
N TRP A 308 12.95 19.87 -24.38
CA TRP A 308 12.40 18.52 -24.16
C TRP A 308 10.98 18.58 -23.59
N ALA A 309 10.71 19.52 -22.67
CA ALA A 309 9.39 19.73 -22.11
C ALA A 309 8.37 20.11 -23.20
N GLU A 310 8.75 21.03 -24.10
CA GLU A 310 7.93 21.48 -25.22
C GLU A 310 7.70 20.39 -26.25
N ALA A 311 8.74 19.61 -26.59
CA ALA A 311 8.63 18.56 -27.59
C ALA A 311 7.84 17.32 -27.10
N PHE A 312 7.91 17.01 -25.80
CA PHE A 312 7.41 15.73 -25.27
C PHE A 312 6.32 15.88 -24.20
N LEU A 313 6.52 16.70 -23.15
CA LEU A 313 5.58 16.77 -22.02
C LEU A 313 4.37 17.68 -22.28
N LEU A 314 4.59 18.92 -22.75
CA LEU A 314 3.53 19.89 -22.99
C LEU A 314 2.45 19.40 -23.97
N PRO A 315 2.78 18.67 -25.06
CA PRO A 315 1.77 18.11 -25.96
C PRO A 315 0.80 17.16 -25.26
N MET A 316 1.20 16.49 -24.17
CA MET A 316 0.33 15.57 -23.43
C MET A 316 -0.81 16.27 -22.68
N PHE A 317 -0.67 17.57 -22.41
CA PHE A 317 -1.74 18.39 -21.80
C PHE A 317 -2.61 19.08 -22.86
N SER A 318 -2.18 19.05 -24.13
CA SER A 318 -2.87 19.71 -25.24
C SER A 318 -3.79 18.69 -25.92
N ARG A 319 -5.10 18.77 -25.67
CA ARG A 319 -6.07 17.99 -26.48
C ARG A 319 -6.08 18.48 -27.94
N PRO A 320 -6.41 17.59 -28.91
CA PRO A 320 -6.76 18.03 -30.26
C PRO A 320 -7.90 19.05 -30.18
N SER A 321 -7.79 20.07 -31.01
CA SER A 321 -8.70 21.22 -31.12
C SER A 321 -10.17 20.83 -30.92
N LEU A 322 -10.84 21.54 -30.00
CA LEU A 322 -12.29 21.73 -30.09
C LEU A 322 -12.59 22.20 -31.53
N PRO A 323 -13.59 21.64 -32.22
CA PRO A 323 -13.96 22.11 -33.55
C PRO A 323 -14.27 23.61 -33.49
N ASN A 324 -13.67 24.35 -34.42
CA ASN A 324 -13.81 25.80 -34.61
C ASN A 324 -15.27 26.23 -34.42
N GLY A 325 -15.55 26.94 -33.33
CA GLY A 325 -16.90 27.45 -33.13
C GLY A 325 -17.23 27.99 -31.76
N LEU A 326 -16.29 28.62 -31.03
CA LEU A 326 -16.64 29.49 -29.89
C LEU A 326 -15.45 30.38 -29.48
N MET A 327 -14.92 31.14 -30.44
CA MET A 327 -14.26 32.42 -30.13
C MET A 327 -15.37 33.44 -29.86
N ALA A 328 -15.85 33.51 -28.61
CA ALA A 328 -16.56 34.68 -28.13
C ALA A 328 -16.60 34.69 -26.59
N ARG A 329 -16.14 35.82 -26.05
CA ARG A 329 -16.32 36.32 -24.68
C ARG A 329 -15.32 35.86 -23.62
N LEU A 330 -14.12 36.41 -23.73
CA LEU A 330 -13.53 37.11 -22.57
C LEU A 330 -12.99 38.46 -23.07
N ASN A 331 -13.92 39.40 -23.26
CA ASN A 331 -13.58 40.81 -23.39
C ASN A 331 -13.09 41.34 -22.04
N ALA A 332 -11.95 42.02 -22.13
CA ALA A 332 -11.42 43.05 -21.24
C ALA A 332 -12.32 43.52 -20.09
N THR A 333 -11.74 43.57 -18.89
CA THR A 333 -12.05 44.67 -17.96
C THR A 333 -10.73 45.24 -17.44
N PRO A 334 -10.53 46.57 -17.49
CA PRO A 334 -9.24 47.20 -17.23
C PRO A 334 -9.02 47.44 -15.73
N CYS A 335 -7.79 47.24 -15.26
CA CYS A 335 -7.33 47.74 -13.97
C CYS A 335 -7.52 49.26 -13.91
N ARG A 336 -8.50 49.72 -13.13
CA ARG A 336 -8.62 51.12 -12.73
C ARG A 336 -7.65 51.42 -11.60
N ALA A 337 -6.78 52.38 -11.88
CA ALA A 337 -6.02 53.11 -10.89
C ALA A 337 -6.95 53.86 -9.92
N LEU A 338 -6.59 53.83 -8.63
CA LEU A 338 -6.86 54.92 -7.70
C LEU A 338 -5.55 55.21 -6.97
N GLY A 339 -4.87 56.26 -7.43
CA GLY A 339 -3.82 56.93 -6.68
C GLY A 339 -4.43 57.99 -5.77
N ASN A 340 -3.85 58.12 -4.58
CA ASN A 340 -3.50 59.36 -3.87
C ASN A 340 -3.36 59.04 -2.38
N SER A 341 -2.49 59.64 -1.57
CA SER A 341 -1.29 60.45 -1.76
C SER A 341 -0.82 60.79 -0.33
N SER A 342 0.46 61.14 -0.18
CA SER A 342 1.04 61.85 0.97
C SER A 342 1.45 60.94 2.16
N ARG A 343 2.61 61.03 2.82
CA ARG A 343 3.68 62.06 2.92
C ARG A 343 5.05 61.42 3.24
N ARG A 344 6.08 61.95 2.57
CA ARG A 344 7.46 62.26 3.00
C ARG A 344 7.94 61.73 4.38
N ARG A 345 9.12 61.09 4.40
CA ARG A 345 10.40 61.73 4.81
C ARG A 345 11.61 60.82 4.56
N CYS A 346 12.63 61.39 3.92
CA CYS A 346 14.01 60.95 3.98
C CYS A 346 14.58 61.16 5.39
N SER A 347 15.42 60.23 5.87
CA SER A 347 16.68 60.55 6.55
C SER A 347 17.51 59.30 6.83
N ARG A 348 18.68 59.22 6.19
CA ARG A 348 20.01 58.79 6.68
C ARG A 348 20.04 57.89 7.92
N SER A 349 20.69 56.73 7.80
CA SER A 349 22.03 56.46 8.36
C SER A 349 22.62 55.26 7.64
#